data_AF-A0AA39H7H0-F1
#
_entry.id   AF-A0AA39H7H0-F1
#
_cell.length_a   1.000
_cell.length_b   1.000
_cell.length_c   1.000
_cell.angle_alpha   90.00
_cell.angle_beta   90.00
_cell.angle_gamma   90.00
#
_symmetry.space_group_name_H-M   'P 1'
#
loop_
_entity.id
_entity.type
_entity.pdbx_description
1 polymer ?
#
loop_
_entity_poly.entity_id
_entity_poly.type
_entity_poly.pdbx_seq_one_letter_code
_entity_poly.pdbx_strand_id
1 'polypeptide(L)'
;MSRQLLLILVALLSTSLAAKAATKNCDQPHLNYCSHNFLQFIGYNTTNYDLWKRYEPLYNFMMGKWTDVVGNAEGLVNICNGLEAFLGCLGPDNYALCTKTPYLVSMGTSLDEAYKIQGLLDQFTYQCGAGFFTALTENFQCLQRVEKHFNKTLQTCRQTFFVNVQRHPEGGCAEVQKLAYCYMMPFANAECRQSERADRWWACESQVAFAHPYNFCSFDCSDFFDYRNKNDAHQEWMKTHYKKTENGHMFKMGDSYEIKNGDLQVIEGEWIEEVNMI
;
A
#
# COMPACT_ATOMS: atom_id res chain seq x y z
N MET A 1 -44.44 -4.77 57.26
CA MET A 1 -44.31 -3.87 56.08
C MET A 1 -42.88 -3.71 55.56
N SER A 2 -41.96 -4.68 55.73
CA SER A 2 -40.52 -4.44 55.47
C SER A 2 -39.86 -5.34 54.40
N ARG A 3 -40.59 -6.27 53.77
CA ARG A 3 -40.01 -7.20 52.77
C ARG A 3 -40.43 -6.93 51.32
N GLN A 4 -41.56 -6.25 51.09
CA GLN A 4 -42.05 -5.97 49.73
C GLN A 4 -41.44 -4.72 49.10
N LEU A 5 -40.97 -3.73 49.89
CA LEU A 5 -40.32 -2.54 49.35
C LEU A 5 -38.88 -2.77 48.88
N LEU A 6 -38.17 -3.77 49.43
CA LEU A 6 -36.76 -4.02 49.08
C LEU A 6 -36.60 -4.72 47.71
N LEU A 7 -37.60 -5.50 47.28
CA LEU A 7 -37.57 -6.23 46.01
C LEU A 7 -37.90 -5.35 44.81
N ILE A 8 -38.66 -4.26 45.00
CA ILE A 8 -39.01 -3.33 43.91
C ILE A 8 -37.81 -2.42 43.57
N LEU A 9 -36.98 -2.07 44.55
CA LEU A 9 -35.78 -1.26 44.33
C LEU A 9 -34.65 -2.01 43.60
N VAL A 10 -34.52 -3.33 43.77
CA VAL A 10 -33.52 -4.13 43.05
C VAL A 10 -33.94 -4.42 41.60
N ALA A 11 -35.24 -4.44 41.32
CA ALA A 11 -35.77 -4.60 39.96
C ALA A 11 -35.72 -3.31 39.12
N LEU A 12 -35.64 -2.14 39.75
CA LEU A 12 -35.54 -0.83 39.05
C LEU A 12 -34.09 -0.35 38.82
N LEU A 13 -33.10 -1.01 39.43
CA LEU A 13 -31.68 -0.67 39.27
C LEU A 13 -30.92 -1.59 38.30
N SER A 14 -31.60 -2.58 37.70
CA SER A 14 -30.97 -3.57 36.79
C SER A 14 -31.32 -3.39 35.31
N THR A 15 -32.09 -2.36 34.94
CA THR A 15 -32.53 -2.15 33.54
C THR A 15 -31.75 -1.10 32.75
N SER A 16 -30.65 -0.53 33.24
CA SER A 16 -29.93 0.56 32.54
C SER A 16 -28.45 0.32 32.21
N LEU A 17 -27.93 -0.91 32.27
CA LEU A 17 -26.55 -1.23 31.86
C LEU A 17 -26.44 -2.22 30.69
N ALA A 18 -27.48 -2.30 29.87
CA ALA A 18 -27.40 -2.86 28.53
C ALA A 18 -27.67 -1.77 27.48
N ALA A 19 -26.95 -0.65 27.57
CA ALA A 19 -26.61 0.04 26.35
C ALA A 19 -25.75 -0.95 25.55
N LYS A 20 -26.38 -1.71 24.64
CA LYS A 20 -25.66 -2.31 23.51
C LYS A 20 -24.75 -1.19 23.02
N ALA A 21 -23.44 -1.35 23.15
CA ALA A 21 -22.52 -0.47 22.46
C ALA A 21 -23.02 -0.46 21.02
N ALA A 22 -23.57 0.67 20.57
CA ALA A 22 -23.99 0.80 19.19
C ALA A 22 -22.72 0.50 18.41
N THR A 23 -22.72 -0.58 17.62
CA THR A 23 -21.63 -0.84 16.70
C THR A 23 -21.49 0.42 15.86
N LYS A 24 -20.43 1.19 16.08
CA LYS A 24 -20.15 2.37 15.26
C LYS A 24 -19.98 1.85 13.85
N ASN A 25 -20.91 2.21 12.98
CA ASN A 25 -20.84 1.93 11.56
C ASN A 25 -20.23 3.15 10.87
N CYS A 26 -19.61 2.95 9.70
CA CYS A 26 -19.16 4.06 8.88
C CYS A 26 -20.32 5.01 8.53
N ASP A 27 -20.10 6.30 8.75
CA ASP A 27 -20.94 7.38 8.25
C ASP A 27 -20.62 7.61 6.78
N GLN A 28 -21.38 6.94 5.90
CA GLN A 28 -21.22 7.01 4.44
C GLN A 28 -21.43 8.43 3.89
N PRO A 29 -22.46 9.21 4.29
CA PRO A 29 -22.57 10.61 3.89
C PRO A 29 -21.31 11.42 4.22
N HIS A 30 -20.74 11.24 5.41
CA HIS A 30 -19.53 11.93 5.81
C HIS A 30 -18.31 11.47 4.99
N LEU A 31 -18.17 10.15 4.75
CA LEU A 31 -17.14 9.62 3.83
C LEU A 31 -17.24 10.25 2.44
N ASN A 32 -18.44 10.34 1.87
CA ASN A 32 -18.65 10.91 0.54
C ASN A 32 -18.25 12.38 0.50
N TYR A 33 -18.64 13.16 1.51
CA TYR A 33 -18.25 14.57 1.62
C TYR A 33 -16.73 14.73 1.71
N CYS A 34 -16.07 14.02 2.63
CA CYS A 34 -14.63 14.11 2.80
C CYS A 34 -13.86 13.61 1.57
N SER A 35 -14.34 12.53 0.93
CA SER A 35 -13.76 12.01 -0.32
C SER A 35 -13.82 13.06 -1.43
N HIS A 36 -14.96 13.76 -1.56
CA HIS A 36 -15.09 14.82 -2.57
C HIS A 36 -14.05 15.92 -2.38
N ASN A 37 -13.90 16.39 -1.14
CA ASN A 37 -12.95 17.44 -0.80
C ASN A 37 -11.51 16.98 -1.05
N PHE A 38 -11.18 15.73 -0.70
CA PHE A 38 -9.88 15.14 -0.99
C PHE A 38 -9.56 15.15 -2.49
N LEU A 39 -10.48 14.63 -3.32
CA LEU A 39 -10.30 14.55 -4.76
C LEU A 39 -10.12 15.93 -5.39
N GLN A 40 -10.93 16.91 -4.96
CA GLN A 40 -10.78 18.30 -5.38
C GLN A 40 -9.43 18.89 -4.95
N PHE A 41 -9.02 18.63 -3.71
CA PHE A 41 -7.76 19.14 -3.16
C PHE A 41 -6.55 18.65 -3.95
N ILE A 42 -6.52 17.35 -4.28
CA ILE A 42 -5.42 16.78 -5.07
C ILE A 42 -5.59 17.03 -6.58
N GLY A 43 -6.67 17.68 -7.02
CA GLY A 43 -6.93 17.98 -8.42
C GLY A 43 -7.33 16.75 -9.25
N TYR A 44 -7.82 15.68 -8.61
CA TYR A 44 -8.31 14.49 -9.30
C TYR A 44 -9.78 14.67 -9.67
N ASN A 45 -10.03 15.09 -10.91
CA ASN A 45 -11.38 15.40 -11.41
C ASN A 45 -12.17 14.13 -11.78
N THR A 46 -12.66 13.42 -10.76
CA THR A 46 -13.50 12.21 -10.90
C THR A 46 -14.71 12.23 -9.96
N THR A 47 -15.59 11.24 -10.08
CA THR A 47 -16.69 11.04 -9.14
C THR A 47 -16.24 10.21 -7.93
N ASN A 48 -16.77 10.52 -6.73
CA ASN A 48 -16.49 9.78 -5.50
C ASN A 48 -16.77 8.27 -5.60
N TYR A 49 -17.66 7.86 -6.51
CA TYR A 49 -18.06 6.47 -6.66
C TYR A 49 -16.93 5.61 -7.22
N ASP A 50 -16.10 6.14 -8.11
CA ASP A 50 -14.96 5.41 -8.68
C ASP A 50 -13.83 5.19 -7.67
N LEU A 51 -13.64 6.14 -6.74
CA LEU A 51 -12.55 6.13 -5.75
C LEU A 51 -12.52 4.83 -4.93
N TRP A 52 -13.68 4.43 -4.42
CA TRP A 52 -13.80 3.31 -3.50
C TRP A 52 -14.08 1.98 -4.20
N LYS A 53 -14.12 1.96 -5.54
CA LYS A 53 -14.46 0.79 -6.37
C LYS A 53 -13.27 0.22 -7.12
N ARG A 54 -12.33 1.07 -7.53
CA ARG A 54 -11.17 0.68 -8.33
C ARG A 54 -9.92 1.37 -7.82
N TYR A 55 -8.92 0.58 -7.49
CA TYR A 55 -7.60 1.04 -7.05
C TYR A 55 -6.84 1.78 -8.15
N GLU A 56 -6.80 1.19 -9.35
CA GLU A 56 -5.85 1.57 -10.40
C GLU A 56 -5.95 3.04 -10.84
N PRO A 57 -7.15 3.64 -11.05
CA PRO A 57 -7.24 5.03 -11.46
C PRO A 57 -6.65 6.02 -10.43
N LEU A 58 -6.96 5.83 -9.14
CA LEU A 58 -6.42 6.70 -8.09
C LEU A 58 -4.91 6.51 -7.95
N TYR A 59 -4.45 5.26 -7.96
CA TYR A 59 -3.04 4.95 -7.86
C TYR A 59 -2.23 5.59 -9.00
N ASN A 60 -2.66 5.41 -10.26
CA ASN A 60 -2.00 6.01 -11.41
C ASN A 60 -1.98 7.54 -11.32
N PHE A 61 -3.05 8.17 -10.83
CA PHE A 61 -3.09 9.60 -10.61
C PHE A 61 -2.09 10.05 -9.54
N MET A 62 -2.09 9.42 -8.37
CA MET A 62 -1.22 9.80 -7.25
C MET A 62 0.26 9.55 -7.60
N MET A 63 0.59 8.41 -8.21
CA MET A 63 1.95 8.13 -8.68
C MET A 63 2.40 9.08 -9.80
N GLY A 64 1.51 9.38 -10.74
CA GLY A 64 1.79 10.36 -11.80
C GLY A 64 2.09 11.74 -11.21
N LYS A 65 1.27 12.19 -10.27
CA LYS A 65 1.46 13.46 -9.57
C LYS A 65 2.74 13.49 -8.73
N TRP A 66 3.05 12.39 -8.03
CA TRP A 66 4.31 12.21 -7.29
C TRP A 66 5.54 12.33 -8.18
N THR A 67 5.50 11.80 -9.39
CA THR A 67 6.67 11.67 -10.28
C THR A 67 6.71 12.68 -11.43
N ASP A 68 5.74 13.60 -11.49
CA ASP A 68 5.57 14.53 -12.61
C ASP A 68 6.82 15.41 -12.82
N VAL A 69 7.21 16.11 -11.75
CA VAL A 69 8.37 17.01 -11.73
C VAL A 69 9.49 16.42 -10.87
N VAL A 70 10.42 15.75 -11.53
CA VAL A 70 11.59 15.10 -10.93
C VAL A 70 12.46 16.10 -10.16
N GLY A 71 12.75 15.80 -8.89
CA GLY A 71 13.47 16.66 -7.95
C GLY A 71 12.59 17.63 -7.16
N ASN A 72 11.29 17.73 -7.48
CA ASN A 72 10.34 18.59 -6.77
C ASN A 72 9.40 17.75 -5.90
N ALA A 73 9.30 18.08 -4.62
CA ALA A 73 8.44 17.40 -3.66
C ALA A 73 6.96 17.82 -3.74
N GLU A 74 6.61 18.90 -4.48
CA GLU A 74 5.28 19.51 -4.51
C GLU A 74 4.16 18.50 -4.82
N GLY A 75 4.40 17.55 -5.74
CA GLY A 75 3.45 16.50 -6.07
C GLY A 75 3.06 15.65 -4.86
N LEU A 76 4.05 15.14 -4.12
CA LEU A 76 3.81 14.37 -2.90
C LEU A 76 3.31 15.26 -1.76
N VAL A 77 3.84 16.46 -1.57
CA VAL A 77 3.34 17.41 -0.56
C VAL A 77 1.86 17.68 -0.77
N ASN A 78 1.40 17.86 -2.00
CA ASN A 78 -0.01 18.05 -2.30
C ASN A 78 -0.84 16.80 -1.96
N ILE A 79 -0.37 15.60 -2.32
CA ILE A 79 -1.02 14.34 -1.96
C ILE A 79 -1.12 14.19 -0.44
N CYS A 80 -0.03 14.44 0.29
CA CYS A 80 0.04 14.31 1.73
C CYS A 80 -0.86 15.30 2.44
N ASN A 81 -0.85 16.58 2.03
CA ASN A 81 -1.77 17.57 2.58
C ASN A 81 -3.23 17.21 2.29
N GLY A 82 -3.52 16.61 1.12
CA GLY A 82 -4.84 16.11 0.78
C GLY A 82 -5.27 14.95 1.70
N LEU A 83 -4.40 13.98 1.95
CA LEU A 83 -4.67 12.84 2.83
C LEU A 83 -4.84 13.28 4.30
N GLU A 84 -4.03 14.23 4.77
CA GLU A 84 -4.19 14.83 6.09
C GLU A 84 -5.52 15.58 6.22
N ALA A 85 -5.89 16.38 5.21
CA ALA A 85 -7.20 17.05 5.16
C ALA A 85 -8.37 16.04 5.12
N PHE A 86 -8.19 14.93 4.39
CA PHE A 86 -9.17 13.85 4.35
C PHE A 86 -9.35 13.19 5.72
N LEU A 87 -8.25 12.82 6.38
CA LEU A 87 -8.25 12.25 7.73
C LEU A 87 -8.86 13.22 8.75
N GLY A 88 -8.48 14.50 8.69
CA GLY A 88 -9.00 15.55 9.57
C GLY A 88 -10.50 15.81 9.36
N CYS A 89 -10.98 15.74 8.12
CA CYS A 89 -12.40 15.82 7.80
C CYS A 89 -13.17 14.63 8.39
N LEU A 90 -12.70 13.41 8.11
CA LEU A 90 -13.42 12.19 8.45
C LEU A 90 -13.40 11.89 9.95
N GLY A 91 -12.29 12.25 10.61
CA GLY A 91 -11.99 11.89 11.99
C GLY A 91 -11.50 10.44 12.12
N PRO A 92 -10.77 10.12 13.21
CA PRO A 92 -10.09 8.83 13.37
C PRO A 92 -11.03 7.63 13.40
N ASP A 93 -12.18 7.76 14.08
CA ASP A 93 -13.17 6.69 14.18
C ASP A 93 -13.76 6.34 12.80
N ASN A 94 -14.20 7.36 12.07
CA ASN A 94 -14.85 7.13 10.79
C ASN A 94 -13.82 6.74 9.72
N TYR A 95 -12.57 7.20 9.80
CA TYR A 95 -11.48 6.68 8.97
C TYR A 95 -11.26 5.19 9.19
N ALA A 96 -11.10 4.74 10.44
CA ALA A 96 -10.90 3.33 10.78
C ALA A 96 -12.09 2.43 10.39
N LEU A 97 -13.30 2.98 10.28
CA LEU A 97 -14.50 2.24 9.88
C LEU A 97 -14.75 2.27 8.38
N CYS A 98 -14.49 3.39 7.70
CA CYS A 98 -14.91 3.64 6.32
C CYS A 98 -13.85 3.30 5.28
N THR A 99 -12.55 3.36 5.60
CA THR A 99 -11.48 3.20 4.60
C THR A 99 -10.87 1.79 4.62
N LYS A 100 -11.44 0.89 5.42
CA LYS A 100 -10.93 -0.47 5.64
C LYS A 100 -11.68 -1.50 4.82
N THR A 101 -10.99 -2.57 4.46
CA THR A 101 -11.48 -3.66 3.60
C THR A 101 -12.90 -4.14 3.95
N PRO A 102 -13.26 -4.41 5.23
CA PRO A 102 -14.60 -4.91 5.55
C PRO A 102 -15.72 -3.99 5.09
N TYR A 103 -15.54 -2.67 5.23
CA TYR A 103 -16.55 -1.71 4.83
C TYR A 103 -16.61 -1.54 3.32
N LEU A 104 -15.45 -1.43 2.66
CA LEU A 104 -15.39 -1.33 1.19
C LEU A 104 -16.09 -2.52 0.53
N VAL A 105 -15.91 -3.73 1.06
CA VAL A 105 -16.65 -4.92 0.61
C VAL A 105 -18.14 -4.79 0.89
N SER A 106 -18.54 -4.30 2.07
CA SER A 106 -19.96 -4.13 2.43
C SER A 106 -20.72 -3.17 1.51
N MET A 107 -20.03 -2.18 0.92
CA MET A 107 -20.61 -1.28 -0.08
C MET A 107 -20.49 -1.81 -1.52
N GLY A 108 -20.07 -3.06 -1.71
CA GLY A 108 -20.05 -3.77 -2.99
C GLY A 108 -18.75 -3.64 -3.79
N THR A 109 -17.63 -3.31 -3.17
CA THR A 109 -16.31 -3.38 -3.81
C THR A 109 -15.82 -4.83 -3.75
N SER A 110 -15.16 -5.33 -4.78
CA SER A 110 -14.61 -6.69 -4.71
C SER A 110 -13.56 -6.77 -3.59
N LEU A 111 -13.41 -7.94 -2.98
CA LEU A 111 -12.44 -8.12 -1.89
C LEU A 111 -11.01 -7.74 -2.32
N ASP A 112 -10.65 -8.10 -3.55
CA ASP A 112 -9.36 -7.75 -4.15
C ASP A 112 -9.16 -6.23 -4.29
N GLU A 113 -10.12 -5.52 -4.89
CA GLU A 113 -10.04 -4.06 -5.03
C GLU A 113 -10.06 -3.37 -3.66
N ALA A 114 -10.81 -3.89 -2.70
CA ALA A 114 -10.85 -3.36 -1.34
C ALA A 114 -9.47 -3.45 -0.64
N TYR A 115 -8.76 -4.57 -0.76
CA TYR A 115 -7.39 -4.69 -0.26
C TYR A 115 -6.44 -3.71 -0.93
N LYS A 116 -6.51 -3.59 -2.26
CA LYS A 116 -5.66 -2.67 -3.03
C LYS A 116 -5.90 -1.21 -2.68
N ILE A 117 -7.17 -0.80 -2.51
CA ILE A 117 -7.52 0.57 -2.13
C ILE A 117 -7.04 0.88 -0.71
N GLN A 118 -7.28 -0.01 0.25
CA GLN A 118 -6.72 0.19 1.60
C GLN A 118 -5.18 0.22 1.55
N GLY A 119 -4.57 -0.64 0.73
CA GLY A 119 -3.12 -0.74 0.57
C GLY A 119 -2.54 0.54 -0.01
N LEU A 120 -3.23 1.16 -0.97
CA LEU A 120 -2.86 2.46 -1.52
C LEU A 120 -2.82 3.54 -0.43
N LEU A 121 -3.86 3.59 0.42
CA LEU A 121 -3.92 4.55 1.52
C LEU A 121 -2.81 4.29 2.55
N ASP A 122 -2.57 3.03 2.92
CA ASP A 122 -1.53 2.64 3.86
C ASP A 122 -0.12 2.95 3.27
N GLN A 123 0.10 2.69 1.96
CA GLN A 123 1.32 3.06 1.21
C GLN A 123 1.58 4.56 1.27
N PHE A 124 0.59 5.39 0.90
CA PHE A 124 0.78 6.83 0.91
C PHE A 124 0.83 7.42 2.32
N THR A 125 0.21 6.78 3.32
CA THR A 125 0.40 7.14 4.73
C THR A 125 1.87 6.97 5.12
N TYR A 126 2.51 5.87 4.73
CA TYR A 126 3.95 5.69 4.91
C TYR A 126 4.76 6.75 4.16
N GLN A 127 4.48 6.95 2.85
CA GLN A 127 5.23 7.89 2.01
C GLN A 127 5.07 9.35 2.45
N CYS A 128 3.96 9.70 3.10
CA CYS A 128 3.71 11.03 3.68
C CYS A 128 4.25 11.19 5.10
N GLY A 129 4.51 10.09 5.80
CA GLY A 129 5.15 10.06 7.11
C GLY A 129 6.65 9.78 7.00
N ALA A 130 7.08 8.62 7.51
CA ALA A 130 8.49 8.24 7.56
C ALA A 130 9.16 8.22 6.17
N GLY A 131 8.44 7.78 5.14
CA GLY A 131 8.95 7.76 3.77
C GLY A 131 9.23 9.14 3.20
N PHE A 132 8.54 10.20 3.67
CA PHE A 132 8.77 11.57 3.19
C PHE A 132 10.16 12.06 3.59
N PHE A 133 10.53 11.81 4.85
CA PHE A 133 11.84 12.19 5.38
C PHE A 133 12.96 11.45 4.67
N THR A 134 12.78 10.15 4.39
CA THR A 134 13.76 9.40 3.60
C THR A 134 13.85 9.90 2.16
N ALA A 135 12.73 10.23 1.52
CA ALA A 135 12.76 10.83 0.19
C ALA A 135 13.49 12.19 0.17
N LEU A 136 13.35 12.98 1.24
CA LEU A 136 14.08 14.22 1.41
C LEU A 136 15.59 13.99 1.58
N THR A 137 16.02 12.99 2.35
CA THR A 137 17.44 12.68 2.57
C THR A 137 18.10 12.04 1.36
N GLU A 138 17.39 11.18 0.63
CA GLU A 138 17.90 10.49 -0.57
C GLU A 138 17.93 11.36 -1.83
N ASN A 139 17.51 12.62 -1.73
CA ASN A 139 17.16 13.48 -2.85
C ASN A 139 16.00 12.86 -3.66
N PHE A 140 14.81 13.45 -3.50
CA PHE A 140 13.56 13.16 -4.22
C PHE A 140 13.76 12.74 -5.68
N GLN A 141 14.70 13.39 -6.36
CA GLN A 141 15.04 13.14 -7.75
C GLN A 141 15.35 11.67 -8.05
N CYS A 142 16.08 10.97 -7.17
CA CYS A 142 16.37 9.55 -7.35
C CYS A 142 15.08 8.73 -7.39
N LEU A 143 14.31 8.75 -6.30
CA LEU A 143 13.13 7.90 -6.14
C LEU A 143 12.12 8.17 -7.26
N GLN A 144 11.90 9.44 -7.58
CA GLN A 144 10.99 9.84 -8.65
C GLN A 144 11.47 9.34 -10.03
N ARG A 145 12.78 9.38 -10.34
CA ARG A 145 13.30 8.82 -11.59
C ARG A 145 13.09 7.31 -11.65
N VAL A 146 13.36 6.59 -10.57
CA VAL A 146 13.18 5.13 -10.53
C VAL A 146 11.71 4.77 -10.75
N GLU A 147 10.81 5.40 -9.99
CA GLU A 147 9.35 5.21 -10.11
C GLU A 147 8.84 5.53 -11.51
N LYS A 148 9.32 6.63 -12.11
CA LYS A 148 8.90 7.06 -13.46
C LYS A 148 9.46 6.15 -14.57
N HIS A 149 10.74 5.84 -14.49
CA HIS A 149 11.48 5.14 -15.55
C HIS A 149 11.19 3.65 -15.55
N PHE A 150 11.23 3.00 -14.38
CA PHE A 150 11.01 1.57 -14.22
C PHE A 150 9.55 1.23 -13.88
N ASN A 151 8.61 2.13 -14.18
CA ASN A 151 7.19 1.96 -13.86
C ASN A 151 6.66 0.60 -14.35
N LYS A 152 7.02 0.17 -15.56
CA LYS A 152 6.58 -1.14 -16.09
C LYS A 152 7.02 -2.27 -15.16
N THR A 153 8.30 -2.36 -14.82
CA THR A 153 8.82 -3.37 -13.88
C THR A 153 8.12 -3.30 -12.51
N LEU A 154 7.98 -2.10 -11.94
CA LEU A 154 7.37 -1.90 -10.62
C LEU A 154 5.88 -2.28 -10.59
N GLN A 155 5.15 -2.00 -11.67
CA GLN A 155 3.75 -2.42 -11.84
C GLN A 155 3.64 -3.94 -11.95
N THR A 156 4.52 -4.57 -12.73
CA THR A 156 4.50 -6.03 -12.86
C THR A 156 4.83 -6.71 -11.53
N CYS A 157 5.73 -6.17 -10.71
CA CYS A 157 5.97 -6.68 -9.35
C CYS A 157 4.67 -6.73 -8.52
N ARG A 158 3.87 -5.65 -8.55
CA ARG A 158 2.57 -5.61 -7.86
C ARG A 158 1.56 -6.56 -8.48
N GLN A 159 1.51 -6.64 -9.81
CA GLN A 159 0.60 -7.52 -10.52
C GLN A 159 0.87 -9.00 -10.22
N THR A 160 2.13 -9.42 -10.20
CA THR A 160 2.53 -10.78 -9.80
C THR A 160 2.09 -11.06 -8.37
N PHE A 161 2.30 -10.13 -7.44
CA PHE A 161 1.82 -10.27 -6.07
C PHE A 161 0.30 -10.46 -6.03
N PHE A 162 -0.48 -9.61 -6.72
CA PHE A 162 -1.94 -9.73 -6.76
C PHE A 162 -2.41 -11.09 -7.27
N VAL A 163 -1.84 -11.57 -8.37
CA VAL A 163 -2.18 -12.89 -8.92
C VAL A 163 -1.87 -13.96 -7.89
N ASN A 164 -0.72 -13.92 -7.24
CA ASN A 164 -0.28 -14.96 -6.34
C ASN A 164 -1.11 -15.03 -5.07
N VAL A 165 -1.38 -13.90 -4.42
CA VAL A 165 -2.17 -13.90 -3.17
C VAL A 165 -3.65 -14.20 -3.40
N GLN A 166 -4.18 -13.96 -4.60
CA GLN A 166 -5.53 -14.40 -4.97
C GLN A 166 -5.62 -15.90 -5.20
N ARG A 167 -4.57 -16.51 -5.75
CA ARG A 167 -4.57 -17.91 -6.18
C ARG A 167 -4.06 -18.87 -5.11
N HIS A 168 -3.14 -18.41 -4.26
CA HIS A 168 -2.45 -19.21 -3.25
C HIS A 168 -2.24 -18.38 -1.96
N PRO A 169 -3.34 -17.97 -1.29
CA PRO A 169 -3.29 -17.10 -0.10
C PRO A 169 -2.52 -17.69 1.09
N GLU A 170 -2.39 -19.02 1.18
CA GLU A 170 -1.61 -19.72 2.20
C GLU A 170 -0.11 -19.40 2.14
N GLY A 171 0.38 -19.01 0.95
CA GLY A 171 1.75 -18.55 0.74
C GLY A 171 1.93 -17.04 0.93
N GLY A 172 0.90 -16.32 1.36
CA GLY A 172 0.83 -14.85 1.30
C GLY A 172 2.01 -14.14 1.95
N CYS A 173 2.58 -14.66 3.05
CA CYS A 173 3.75 -14.04 3.67
C CYS A 173 4.99 -14.04 2.78
N ALA A 174 5.25 -15.17 2.11
CA ALA A 174 6.34 -15.27 1.15
C ALA A 174 6.10 -14.33 -0.04
N GLU A 175 4.85 -14.14 -0.45
CA GLU A 175 4.49 -13.21 -1.53
C GLU A 175 4.70 -11.74 -1.15
N VAL A 176 4.48 -11.33 0.11
CA VAL A 176 4.84 -9.98 0.59
C VAL A 176 6.36 -9.75 0.49
N GLN A 177 7.15 -10.73 0.90
CA GLN A 177 8.61 -10.64 0.79
C GLN A 177 9.07 -10.58 -0.67
N LYS A 178 8.50 -11.41 -1.56
CA LYS A 178 8.78 -11.38 -3.00
C LYS A 178 8.39 -10.04 -3.63
N LEU A 179 7.25 -9.47 -3.23
CA LEU A 179 6.83 -8.13 -3.66
C LEU A 179 7.88 -7.09 -3.27
N ALA A 180 8.27 -7.05 -2.00
CA ALA A 180 9.29 -6.13 -1.50
C ALA A 180 10.61 -6.28 -2.29
N TYR A 181 11.10 -7.52 -2.44
CA TYR A 181 12.34 -7.79 -3.17
C TYR A 181 12.26 -7.38 -4.64
N CYS A 182 11.16 -7.73 -5.32
CA CYS A 182 10.94 -7.35 -6.71
C CYS A 182 10.95 -5.82 -6.88
N TYR A 183 10.23 -5.12 -6.00
CA TYR A 183 10.12 -3.67 -6.06
C TYR A 183 11.41 -2.95 -5.70
N MET A 184 12.25 -3.53 -4.84
CA MET A 184 13.57 -2.99 -4.49
C MET A 184 14.61 -3.13 -5.62
N MET A 185 14.45 -4.07 -6.55
CA MET A 185 15.48 -4.34 -7.56
C MET A 185 15.82 -3.12 -8.41
N PRO A 186 14.85 -2.35 -8.95
CA PRO A 186 15.17 -1.14 -9.71
C PRO A 186 15.90 -0.09 -8.88
N PHE A 187 15.52 0.11 -7.61
CA PHE A 187 16.20 1.04 -6.70
C PHE A 187 17.64 0.60 -6.42
N ALA A 188 17.87 -0.70 -6.19
CA ALA A 188 19.20 -1.26 -5.94
C ALA A 188 20.19 -1.06 -7.11
N ASN A 189 19.68 -0.87 -8.33
CA ASN A 189 20.49 -0.73 -9.55
C ASN A 189 20.38 0.63 -10.22
N ALA A 190 19.44 1.45 -9.76
CA ALA A 190 19.44 2.86 -10.01
C ALA A 190 20.67 3.44 -9.32
N GLU A 191 21.57 4.07 -10.07
CA GLU A 191 22.81 4.65 -9.54
C GLU A 191 22.52 5.91 -8.68
N CYS A 192 21.64 5.79 -7.70
CA CYS A 192 21.24 6.79 -6.74
C CYS A 192 22.35 6.99 -5.70
N ARG A 193 23.41 7.71 -6.08
CA ARG A 193 24.60 7.90 -5.25
C ARG A 193 24.49 9.09 -4.30
N GLN A 194 23.54 9.08 -3.38
CA GLN A 194 23.43 10.13 -2.35
C GLN A 194 23.54 9.59 -0.92
N SER A 195 22.96 8.42 -0.57
CA SER A 195 23.04 7.89 0.79
C SER A 195 23.02 6.35 0.90
N GLU A 196 23.20 5.85 2.13
CA GLU A 196 23.55 4.50 2.57
C GLU A 196 22.41 3.47 2.40
N ARG A 197 21.81 3.37 1.19
CA ARG A 197 20.74 2.41 0.80
C ARG A 197 19.32 2.75 1.27
N ALA A 198 19.06 3.97 1.72
CA ALA A 198 17.73 4.32 2.24
C ALA A 198 16.64 4.34 1.14
N ASP A 199 17.03 4.40 -0.13
CA ASP A 199 16.16 4.23 -1.30
C ASP A 199 15.54 2.81 -1.37
N ARG A 200 16.33 1.78 -1.07
CA ARG A 200 15.86 0.40 -0.97
C ARG A 200 14.96 0.19 0.24
N TRP A 201 15.32 0.76 1.38
CA TRP A 201 14.45 0.74 2.55
C TRP A 201 13.11 1.42 2.25
N TRP A 202 13.14 2.58 1.60
CA TRP A 202 11.94 3.31 1.18
C TRP A 202 11.04 2.49 0.27
N ALA A 203 11.64 1.84 -0.74
CA ALA A 203 10.94 0.97 -1.67
C ALA A 203 10.30 -0.24 -0.96
N CYS A 204 11.04 -0.86 -0.04
CA CYS A 204 10.58 -2.00 0.76
C CYS A 204 9.38 -1.63 1.64
N GLU A 205 9.53 -0.61 2.49
CA GLU A 205 8.48 -0.19 3.43
C GLU A 205 7.23 0.29 2.69
N SER A 206 7.40 0.96 1.56
CA SER A 206 6.28 1.34 0.70
C SER A 206 5.44 0.13 0.28
N GLN A 207 6.07 -1.00 -0.06
CA GLN A 207 5.34 -2.20 -0.46
C GLN A 207 4.82 -3.02 0.73
N VAL A 208 5.52 -3.02 1.86
CA VAL A 208 5.01 -3.64 3.10
C VAL A 208 3.76 -2.91 3.59
N ALA A 209 3.80 -1.57 3.60
CA ALA A 209 2.63 -0.75 3.92
C ALA A 209 1.48 -1.01 2.93
N PHE A 210 1.79 -1.15 1.64
CA PHE A 210 0.79 -1.50 0.63
C PHE A 210 0.14 -2.88 0.87
N ALA A 211 0.93 -3.90 1.25
CA ALA A 211 0.46 -5.25 1.48
C ALA A 211 -0.17 -5.47 2.87
N HIS A 212 -0.03 -4.50 3.78
CA HIS A 212 -0.52 -4.57 5.16
C HIS A 212 -2.00 -4.99 5.30
N PRO A 213 -2.96 -4.52 4.46
CA PRO A 213 -4.37 -4.90 4.57
C PRO A 213 -4.63 -6.40 4.43
N TYR A 214 -3.76 -7.13 3.72
CA TYR A 214 -3.89 -8.58 3.56
C TYR A 214 -3.57 -9.34 4.85
N ASN A 215 -2.84 -8.71 5.77
CA ASN A 215 -2.52 -9.24 7.10
C ASN A 215 -1.89 -10.64 7.08
N PHE A 216 -1.04 -10.93 6.08
CA PHE A 216 -0.39 -12.24 5.96
C PHE A 216 0.76 -12.41 6.97
N CYS A 217 1.60 -11.39 7.15
CA CYS A 217 2.66 -11.37 8.14
C CYS A 217 3.26 -9.97 8.35
N SER A 218 4.07 -9.83 9.39
CA SER A 218 4.99 -8.71 9.55
C SER A 218 6.30 -9.00 8.82
N PHE A 219 6.61 -8.21 7.80
CA PHE A 219 7.92 -8.21 7.14
C PHE A 219 8.66 -6.94 7.56
N ASP A 220 9.91 -7.08 8.01
CA ASP A 220 10.73 -5.97 8.47
C ASP A 220 11.74 -5.57 7.39
N CYS A 221 11.72 -4.29 7.01
CA CYS A 221 12.64 -3.75 6.03
C CYS A 221 13.91 -3.15 6.67
N SER A 222 14.03 -3.13 8.00
CA SER A 222 15.14 -2.50 8.73
C SER A 222 16.52 -3.01 8.31
N ASP A 223 16.62 -4.28 7.91
CA ASP A 223 17.84 -4.90 7.39
C ASP A 223 18.36 -4.24 6.10
N PHE A 224 17.49 -3.55 5.35
CA PHE A 224 17.87 -2.82 4.14
C PHE A 224 18.30 -1.37 4.40
N PHE A 225 18.11 -0.88 5.63
CA PHE A 225 18.56 0.43 6.06
C PHE A 225 20.04 0.42 6.49
N ASP A 226 20.53 -0.66 7.13
CA ASP A 226 21.93 -0.73 7.60
C ASP A 226 22.87 -1.40 6.57
N TYR A 227 23.76 -0.62 5.96
CA TYR A 227 24.77 -1.11 5.00
C TYR A 227 25.75 -2.14 5.59
N ARG A 228 25.86 -2.24 6.92
CA ARG A 228 26.73 -3.20 7.61
C ARG A 228 26.10 -4.58 7.71
N ASN A 229 24.79 -4.70 7.47
CA ASN A 229 24.15 -6.00 7.41
C ASN A 229 24.60 -6.74 6.14
N LYS A 230 25.37 -7.81 6.33
CA LYS A 230 25.94 -8.64 5.25
C LYS A 230 24.98 -9.75 4.81
N ASN A 231 23.92 -10.03 5.57
CA ASN A 231 22.91 -11.04 5.23
C ASN A 231 21.76 -10.42 4.43
N ASP A 232 22.10 -9.79 3.31
CA ASP A 232 21.10 -9.17 2.46
C ASP A 232 20.47 -10.28 1.58
N ALA A 233 19.43 -10.95 2.09
CA ALA A 233 18.66 -11.97 1.36
C ALA A 233 18.10 -11.44 0.03
N HIS A 234 17.94 -10.12 -0.10
CA HIS A 234 17.63 -9.49 -1.37
C HIS A 234 18.84 -9.54 -2.35
N GLN A 235 20.11 -9.53 -1.90
CA GLN A 235 21.24 -9.83 -2.80
C GLN A 235 21.21 -11.26 -3.35
N GLU A 236 20.81 -12.24 -2.54
CA GLU A 236 20.65 -13.61 -3.02
C GLU A 236 19.52 -13.70 -4.05
N TRP A 237 18.41 -13.00 -3.83
CA TRP A 237 17.34 -12.84 -4.81
C TRP A 237 17.85 -12.22 -6.12
N MET A 238 18.64 -11.15 -6.02
CA MET A 238 19.20 -10.42 -7.16
C MET A 238 20.08 -11.30 -8.07
N LYS A 239 20.78 -12.30 -7.53
CA LYS A 239 21.62 -13.21 -8.35
C LYS A 239 20.80 -14.00 -9.38
N THR A 240 19.53 -14.25 -9.11
CA THR A 240 18.63 -15.02 -9.99
C THR A 240 17.58 -14.16 -10.68
N HIS A 241 17.35 -12.93 -10.21
CA HIS A 241 16.29 -12.05 -10.71
C HIS A 241 16.78 -10.76 -11.36
N TYR A 242 18.09 -10.57 -11.50
CA TYR A 242 18.64 -9.40 -12.17
C TYR A 242 19.85 -9.75 -13.03
N LYS A 243 19.94 -9.07 -14.18
CA LYS A 243 21.17 -9.01 -14.97
C LYS A 243 21.28 -7.66 -15.67
N LYS A 244 22.48 -7.11 -15.68
CA LYS A 244 22.82 -5.92 -16.47
C LYS A 244 23.00 -6.31 -17.93
N THR A 245 22.46 -5.50 -18.85
CA THR A 245 22.66 -5.67 -20.30
C THR A 245 23.50 -4.51 -20.84
N GLU A 246 23.89 -4.56 -22.12
CA GLU A 246 24.63 -3.46 -22.76
C GLU A 246 23.82 -2.15 -22.76
N ASN A 247 22.50 -2.25 -22.92
CA ASN A 247 21.60 -1.09 -23.09
C ASN A 247 20.76 -0.77 -21.86
N GLY A 248 20.88 -1.54 -20.77
CA GLY A 248 20.02 -1.38 -19.61
C GLY A 248 20.08 -2.51 -18.59
N HIS A 249 18.90 -2.90 -18.15
CA HIS A 249 18.65 -3.81 -17.05
C HIS A 249 17.60 -4.84 -17.46
N MET A 250 17.77 -6.07 -17.00
CA MET A 250 16.72 -7.09 -17.07
C MET A 250 16.36 -7.53 -15.66
N PHE A 251 15.06 -7.49 -15.36
CA PHE A 251 14.48 -7.87 -14.08
C PHE A 251 13.58 -9.08 -14.28
N LYS A 252 13.83 -10.17 -13.57
CA LYS A 252 12.95 -11.34 -13.56
C LYS A 252 11.88 -11.15 -12.51
N MET A 253 10.63 -11.32 -12.88
CA MET A 253 9.52 -11.34 -11.93
C MET A 253 9.60 -12.61 -11.07
N GLY A 254 8.95 -12.60 -9.90
CA GLY A 254 8.71 -13.85 -9.17
C GLY A 254 7.81 -14.78 -9.98
N ASP A 255 7.92 -16.08 -9.75
CA ASP A 255 7.01 -17.06 -10.33
C ASP A 255 5.55 -16.74 -9.96
N SER A 256 4.64 -17.01 -10.89
CA SER A 256 3.21 -16.74 -10.72
C SER A 256 2.37 -18.02 -10.75
N TYR A 257 1.10 -17.92 -10.34
CA TYR A 257 0.18 -19.05 -10.35
C TYR A 257 -0.93 -18.87 -11.40
N GLU A 258 -1.11 -19.88 -12.26
CA GLU A 258 -2.19 -19.93 -13.25
C GLU A 258 -3.02 -21.21 -13.09
N ILE A 259 -4.33 -21.14 -13.39
CA ILE A 259 -5.17 -22.32 -13.51
C ILE A 259 -5.10 -22.80 -14.95
N LYS A 260 -4.51 -23.97 -15.19
CA LYS A 260 -4.47 -24.63 -16.50
C LYS A 260 -5.14 -26.00 -16.39
N ASN A 261 -6.15 -26.22 -17.22
CA ASN A 261 -6.94 -27.46 -17.24
C ASN A 261 -7.56 -27.84 -15.88
N GLY A 262 -7.85 -26.86 -15.03
CA GLY A 262 -8.43 -27.07 -13.70
C GLY A 262 -7.40 -27.20 -12.57
N ASP A 263 -6.11 -27.31 -12.90
CA ASP A 263 -5.03 -27.43 -11.92
C ASP A 263 -4.28 -26.11 -11.74
N LEU A 264 -3.87 -25.83 -10.49
CA LEU A 264 -2.98 -24.72 -10.18
C LEU A 264 -1.56 -25.08 -10.63
N GLN A 265 -1.00 -24.28 -11.53
CA GLN A 265 0.35 -24.46 -12.06
C GLN A 265 1.22 -23.24 -11.73
N VAL A 266 2.47 -23.51 -11.40
CA VAL A 266 3.50 -22.48 -11.24
C VAL A 266 4.03 -22.11 -12.62
N ILE A 267 4.02 -20.83 -12.93
CA ILE A 267 4.53 -20.25 -14.18
C ILE A 267 5.80 -19.50 -13.85
N GLU A 268 6.87 -19.80 -14.58
CA GLU A 268 8.15 -19.12 -14.40
C GLU A 268 7.99 -17.61 -14.65
N GLY A 269 8.54 -16.80 -13.74
CA GLY A 269 8.47 -15.35 -13.84
C GLY A 269 9.13 -14.81 -15.12
N GLU A 270 8.46 -13.87 -15.77
CA GLU A 270 8.95 -13.26 -17.01
C GLU A 270 10.15 -12.34 -16.76
N TRP A 271 10.98 -12.17 -17.79
CA TRP A 271 12.04 -11.17 -17.79
C TRP A 271 11.55 -9.87 -18.45
N ILE A 272 11.67 -8.77 -17.72
CA ILE A 272 11.35 -7.42 -18.21
C ILE A 272 12.66 -6.71 -18.50
N GLU A 273 12.83 -6.29 -19.75
CA GLU A 273 13.93 -5.43 -20.16
C GLU A 273 13.54 -3.96 -20.01
N GLU A 274 14.42 -3.18 -19.38
CA GLU A 274 14.32 -1.75 -19.15
C GLU A 274 15.62 -1.10 -19.61
N VAL A 275 15.55 -0.01 -20.36
CA VAL A 275 16.75 0.72 -20.80
C VAL A 275 17.44 1.43 -19.63
N ASN A 276 18.70 1.82 -19.77
CA ASN A 276 19.36 2.66 -18.77
C ASN A 276 18.57 3.96 -18.54
N MET A 277 18.51 4.42 -17.28
CA MET A 277 18.05 5.77 -16.97
C MET A 277 19.02 6.78 -17.58
N ILE A 278 18.49 7.73 -18.35
CA ILE A 278 19.24 8.85 -18.94
C ILE A 278 19.32 10.00 -17.93
#